data_AF-A0A6A6LNJ4-F1
#
_entry.id   AF-A0A6A6LNJ4-F1
#
_cell.length_a   1.000
_cell.length_b   1.000
_cell.length_c   1.000
_cell.angle_alpha   90.00
_cell.angle_beta   90.00
_cell.angle_gamma   90.00
#
_symmetry.space_group_name_H-M   'P 1'
#
loop_
_entity.id
_entity.type
_entity.pdbx_description
1 polymer ?
#
loop_
_entity_poly.entity_id
_entity_poly.type
_entity_poly.pdbx_seq_one_letter_code
_entity_poly.pdbx_strand_id
1 'polypeptide(L)'
;MLSKLQDLLLNNNSLVGTIPSSLFTNITTLEMLMIESNFFEGSIPEETGNLSNLQILSMGHNQFSGAITPVIFNLSSLQLINLQGNLLSGSLQVDMCSHPSMLEVLNLGSNQLQGHIPSNLYKCKELRVLSLERNKFTGNTAKEVGNLSKIMEIFLGGNNLTGTIPNEMSSLYNLKEINLASNSITGSIPAAFFNISKLERVNFASNKLSVDPSQTLSNASKLTVLDLSYNSFFGFVPDLLGNLRSLRKLNMANNFLTSKSSSTDISLFSSLTSCKRLEYLRFDGNPLNGSLPISVGNLSTSLQYFYVTDCRIKGYIPREIGNLSNLIGLILQKNELTGTVPAEIGRLKIGNLKAPIYIDLSSNQLSGDIPASIGNLKTLAILSLSGNRLQGNIPQSLGDMIGLEFLNLSSNNLSGVIPKSLEKLLNLKVFNVSFNQLQGEIPNGGQFANFSPQSFMGNEALCGSAQMQVPHAENWVKQSLPDAVTQVADVHLLIGNEERSEANKECITSIFKLALECSADSPEERVGMKDVLANLKRSN
;
A
#
# COMPACT_ATOMS: atom_id res chain seq x y z
N MET A 1 -26.55 -50.23 0.74
CA MET A 1 -26.97 -49.65 -0.56
C MET A 1 -25.91 -48.76 -1.21
N LEU A 2 -24.86 -48.30 -0.52
CA LEU A 2 -23.83 -47.40 -1.11
C LEU A 2 -22.47 -48.07 -1.41
N SER A 3 -22.36 -49.40 -1.31
CA SER A 3 -21.08 -50.14 -1.46
C SER A 3 -20.45 -50.12 -2.87
N LYS A 4 -21.07 -49.40 -3.82
CA LYS A 4 -20.54 -49.15 -5.17
C LYS A 4 -20.26 -47.67 -5.43
N LEU A 5 -20.40 -46.81 -4.43
CA LEU A 5 -20.19 -45.38 -4.57
C LEU A 5 -18.71 -45.11 -4.83
N GLN A 6 -18.40 -44.37 -5.90
CA GLN A 6 -17.05 -43.96 -6.27
C GLN A 6 -16.81 -42.49 -5.94
N ASP A 7 -17.81 -41.64 -6.13
CA ASP A 7 -17.69 -40.20 -5.91
C ASP A 7 -18.68 -39.71 -4.86
N LEU A 8 -18.18 -39.03 -3.83
CA LEU A 8 -18.99 -38.36 -2.82
C LEU A 8 -18.66 -36.87 -2.82
N LEU A 9 -19.55 -36.09 -3.43
CA LEU A 9 -19.41 -34.64 -3.62
C LEU A 9 -20.47 -33.90 -2.78
N LEU A 10 -20.03 -33.27 -1.69
CA LEU A 10 -20.86 -32.52 -0.75
C LEU A 10 -20.30 -31.11 -0.48
N ASN A 11 -19.38 -30.64 -1.31
CA ASN A 11 -18.70 -29.36 -1.14
C ASN A 11 -19.64 -28.15 -1.23
N ASN A 12 -19.27 -27.05 -0.58
CA ASN A 12 -20.02 -25.78 -0.57
C ASN A 12 -21.46 -25.89 -0.04
N ASN A 13 -21.63 -26.54 1.11
CA ASN A 13 -22.91 -26.62 1.80
C ASN A 13 -22.80 -26.04 3.22
N SER A 14 -23.82 -26.28 4.05
CA SER A 14 -23.81 -25.93 5.47
C SER A 14 -23.91 -27.18 6.34
N LEU A 15 -23.27 -28.28 5.90
CA LEU A 15 -23.28 -29.55 6.64
C LEU A 15 -22.45 -29.41 7.92
N VAL A 16 -22.95 -29.98 9.01
CA VAL A 16 -22.40 -29.89 10.37
C VAL A 16 -22.20 -31.29 10.95
N GLY A 17 -21.49 -31.36 12.08
CA GLY A 17 -21.27 -32.60 12.83
C GLY A 17 -19.98 -33.32 12.42
N THR A 18 -19.79 -34.53 12.94
CA THR A 18 -18.58 -35.33 12.69
C THR A 18 -18.75 -36.27 11.50
N ILE A 19 -17.64 -36.69 10.89
CA ILE A 19 -17.68 -37.80 9.92
C ILE A 19 -17.82 -39.12 10.69
N PRO A 20 -18.91 -39.88 10.50
CA PRO A 20 -19.07 -41.16 11.16
C PRO A 20 -18.08 -42.18 10.58
N SER A 21 -17.28 -42.84 11.43
CA SER A 21 -16.31 -43.87 11.01
C SER A 21 -16.92 -45.00 10.18
N SER A 22 -18.18 -45.37 10.50
CA SER A 22 -18.97 -46.35 9.76
C SER A 22 -19.22 -46.00 8.29
N LEU A 23 -19.02 -44.74 7.88
CA LEU A 23 -19.07 -44.37 6.47
C LEU A 23 -17.93 -45.06 5.73
N PHE A 24 -16.68 -44.87 6.19
CA PHE A 24 -15.49 -45.37 5.48
C PHE A 24 -15.29 -46.87 5.56
N THR A 25 -15.97 -47.56 6.48
CA THR A 25 -16.04 -49.03 6.48
C THR A 25 -17.03 -49.59 5.45
N ASN A 26 -18.05 -48.81 5.06
CA ASN A 26 -19.13 -49.27 4.18
C ASN A 26 -18.96 -48.86 2.70
N ILE A 27 -18.18 -47.81 2.41
CA ILE A 27 -17.97 -47.28 1.04
C ILE A 27 -16.50 -47.38 0.60
N THR A 28 -15.91 -48.57 0.68
CA THR A 28 -14.49 -48.80 0.35
C THR A 28 -14.15 -48.65 -1.14
N THR A 29 -15.16 -48.55 -2.02
CA THR A 29 -14.99 -48.31 -3.47
C THR A 29 -14.71 -46.86 -3.83
N LEU A 30 -14.70 -45.94 -2.85
CA LEU A 30 -14.61 -44.51 -3.10
C LEU A 30 -13.26 -44.13 -3.74
N GLU A 31 -13.34 -43.34 -4.80
CA GLU A 31 -12.23 -42.77 -5.56
C GLU A 31 -12.11 -41.27 -5.29
N MET A 32 -13.23 -40.58 -5.06
CA MET A 32 -13.26 -39.14 -4.80
C MET A 32 -14.13 -38.79 -3.59
N LEU A 33 -13.54 -38.09 -2.63
CA LEU A 33 -14.22 -37.50 -1.49
C LEU A 33 -14.02 -35.99 -1.49
N MET A 34 -15.07 -35.22 -1.77
CA MET A 34 -15.04 -33.76 -1.76
C MET A 34 -16.13 -33.22 -0.83
N ILE A 35 -15.73 -32.78 0.36
CA ILE A 35 -16.63 -32.23 1.39
C ILE A 35 -16.19 -30.84 1.87
N GLU A 36 -15.33 -30.19 1.08
CA GLU A 36 -14.78 -28.87 1.39
C GLU A 36 -15.84 -27.78 1.54
N SER A 37 -15.50 -26.71 2.28
CA SER A 37 -16.38 -25.56 2.51
C SER A 37 -17.72 -25.96 3.13
N ASN A 38 -17.63 -26.55 4.32
CA ASN A 38 -18.74 -26.94 5.19
C ASN A 38 -18.38 -26.58 6.65
N PHE A 39 -19.12 -27.12 7.62
CA PHE A 39 -18.88 -26.95 9.06
C PHE A 39 -18.66 -28.29 9.76
N PHE A 40 -18.04 -29.27 9.08
CA PHE A 40 -17.71 -30.55 9.71
C PHE A 40 -16.67 -30.37 10.82
N GLU A 41 -16.86 -31.04 11.94
CA GLU A 41 -16.04 -30.96 13.15
C GLU A 41 -15.46 -32.33 13.55
N GLY A 42 -14.70 -32.34 14.65
CA GLY A 42 -14.04 -33.55 15.16
C GLY A 42 -12.75 -33.90 14.43
N SER A 43 -12.21 -35.10 14.67
CA SER A 43 -11.00 -35.59 14.02
C SER A 43 -11.30 -36.31 12.70
N ILE A 44 -10.30 -36.37 11.81
CA ILE A 44 -10.38 -37.22 10.62
C ILE A 44 -10.31 -38.69 11.08
N PRO A 45 -11.33 -39.53 10.78
CA PRO A 45 -11.37 -40.92 11.23
C PRO A 45 -10.19 -41.76 10.70
N GLU A 46 -9.63 -42.65 11.52
CA GLU A 46 -8.55 -43.57 11.09
C GLU A 46 -9.03 -44.52 9.98
N GLU A 47 -10.33 -44.82 9.95
CA GLU A 47 -10.98 -45.65 8.93
C GLU A 47 -10.90 -45.05 7.52
N THR A 48 -10.46 -43.79 7.37
CA THR A 48 -10.09 -43.22 6.07
C THR A 48 -9.04 -44.10 5.37
N GLY A 49 -8.19 -44.80 6.13
CA GLY A 49 -7.23 -45.78 5.62
C GLY A 49 -7.86 -47.00 4.91
N ASN A 50 -9.17 -47.25 5.07
CA ASN A 50 -9.86 -48.34 4.37
C ASN A 50 -10.22 -48.00 2.91
N LEU A 51 -10.08 -46.73 2.51
CA LEU A 51 -10.43 -46.25 1.17
C LEU A 51 -9.27 -46.47 0.19
N SER A 52 -8.94 -47.72 -0.10
CA SER A 52 -7.77 -48.10 -0.91
C SER A 52 -7.80 -47.58 -2.35
N ASN A 53 -8.98 -47.22 -2.87
CA ASN A 53 -9.15 -46.68 -4.22
C ASN A 53 -9.13 -45.15 -4.27
N LEU A 54 -9.03 -44.49 -3.12
CA LEU A 54 -9.18 -43.04 -3.02
C LEU A 54 -8.04 -42.31 -3.73
N GLN A 55 -8.40 -41.51 -4.72
CA GLN A 55 -7.48 -40.68 -5.50
C GLN A 55 -7.50 -39.24 -5.02
N ILE A 56 -8.67 -38.75 -4.61
CA ILE A 56 -8.89 -37.35 -4.22
C ILE A 56 -9.55 -37.30 -2.85
N LEU A 57 -8.85 -36.67 -1.91
CA LEU A 57 -9.34 -36.35 -0.57
C LEU A 57 -9.36 -34.83 -0.39
N SER A 58 -10.53 -34.20 -0.53
CA SER A 58 -10.72 -32.77 -0.28
C SER A 58 -11.69 -32.52 0.88
N MET A 59 -11.16 -32.04 1.99
CA MET A 59 -11.88 -31.71 3.22
C MET A 59 -11.56 -30.28 3.71
N GLY A 60 -11.03 -29.42 2.84
CA GLY A 60 -10.61 -28.07 3.20
C GLY A 60 -11.76 -27.17 3.67
N HIS A 61 -11.43 -26.08 4.37
CA HIS A 61 -12.39 -25.08 4.89
C HIS A 61 -13.53 -25.72 5.69
N ASN A 62 -13.18 -26.43 6.76
CA ASN A 62 -14.07 -27.04 7.74
C ASN A 62 -13.55 -26.74 9.16
N GLN A 63 -14.03 -27.45 10.17
CA GLN A 63 -13.60 -27.33 11.57
C GLN A 63 -12.90 -28.60 12.07
N PHE A 64 -12.30 -29.41 11.18
CA PHE A 64 -11.58 -30.62 11.58
C PHE A 64 -10.42 -30.27 12.51
N SER A 65 -10.26 -31.03 13.58
CA SER A 65 -9.25 -30.80 14.63
C SER A 65 -8.49 -32.09 14.96
N GLY A 66 -7.55 -32.03 15.90
CA GLY A 66 -6.67 -33.16 16.22
C GLY A 66 -5.58 -33.39 15.18
N ALA A 67 -4.88 -34.52 15.29
CA ALA A 67 -3.78 -34.86 14.39
C ALA A 67 -4.27 -35.44 13.05
N ILE A 68 -3.50 -35.20 11.98
CA ILE A 68 -3.72 -35.91 10.72
C ILE A 68 -3.30 -37.37 10.93
N THR A 69 -4.23 -38.29 10.66
CA THR A 69 -3.93 -39.71 10.81
C THR A 69 -2.86 -40.17 9.80
N PRO A 70 -1.80 -40.88 10.22
CA PRO A 70 -0.67 -41.22 9.35
C PRO A 70 -1.05 -42.11 8.16
N VAL A 71 -2.11 -42.92 8.31
CA VAL A 71 -2.56 -43.86 7.27
C VAL A 71 -2.92 -43.19 5.96
N ILE A 72 -3.38 -41.94 5.97
CA ILE A 72 -3.72 -41.19 4.75
C ILE A 72 -2.49 -41.06 3.85
N PHE A 73 -1.31 -40.85 4.41
CA PHE A 73 -0.08 -40.66 3.65
C PHE A 73 0.47 -41.94 3.01
N ASN A 74 -0.09 -43.10 3.36
CA ASN A 74 0.34 -44.41 2.88
C ASN A 74 -0.65 -45.03 1.87
N LEU A 75 -1.75 -44.35 1.53
CA LEU A 75 -2.65 -44.78 0.47
C LEU A 75 -1.99 -44.60 -0.90
N SER A 76 -1.71 -45.70 -1.60
CA SER A 76 -0.94 -45.70 -2.85
C SER A 76 -1.68 -45.10 -4.05
N SER A 77 -3.02 -45.02 -3.99
CA SER A 77 -3.89 -44.45 -5.01
C SER A 77 -4.05 -42.93 -4.91
N LEU A 78 -3.75 -42.33 -3.74
CA LEU A 78 -3.96 -40.91 -3.51
C LEU A 78 -3.06 -40.04 -4.39
N GLN A 79 -3.70 -39.12 -5.10
CA GLN A 79 -3.08 -38.12 -5.97
C GLN A 79 -3.22 -36.71 -5.37
N LEU A 80 -4.29 -36.44 -4.64
CA LEU A 80 -4.56 -35.12 -4.05
C LEU A 80 -5.06 -35.25 -2.62
N ILE A 81 -4.38 -34.56 -1.71
CA ILE A 81 -4.82 -34.31 -0.34
C ILE A 81 -4.99 -32.80 -0.17
N ASN A 82 -6.21 -32.35 0.12
CA ASN A 82 -6.53 -30.98 0.45
C ASN A 82 -7.27 -30.91 1.80
N LEU A 83 -6.54 -30.48 2.83
CA LEU A 83 -7.05 -30.29 4.20
C LEU A 83 -6.92 -28.83 4.65
N GLN A 84 -6.75 -27.90 3.71
CA GLN A 84 -6.46 -26.50 4.05
C GLN A 84 -7.57 -25.85 4.89
N GLY A 85 -7.24 -24.86 5.72
CA GLY A 85 -8.25 -24.06 6.42
C GLY A 85 -9.08 -24.86 7.42
N ASN A 86 -8.42 -25.66 8.26
CA ASN A 86 -9.02 -26.42 9.35
C ASN A 86 -8.32 -26.07 10.69
N LEU A 87 -8.62 -26.82 11.75
CA LEU A 87 -8.00 -26.72 13.08
C LEU A 87 -7.04 -27.89 13.35
N LEU A 88 -6.50 -28.53 12.30
CA LEU A 88 -5.63 -29.70 12.43
C LEU A 88 -4.31 -29.31 13.11
N SER A 89 -3.80 -30.19 13.97
CA SER A 89 -2.64 -29.96 14.83
C SER A 89 -1.70 -31.17 14.83
N GLY A 90 -0.69 -31.17 15.70
CA GLY A 90 0.34 -32.22 15.71
C GLY A 90 1.36 -32.05 14.58
N SER A 91 2.20 -33.06 14.37
CA SER A 91 3.28 -33.05 13.39
C SER A 91 3.02 -33.98 12.21
N LEU A 92 3.60 -33.64 11.06
CA LEU A 92 3.69 -34.59 9.95
C LEU A 92 4.68 -35.71 10.30
N GLN A 93 4.31 -36.95 9.98
CA GLN A 93 5.10 -38.12 10.31
C GLN A 93 6.31 -38.30 9.38
N VAL A 94 7.40 -38.85 9.92
CA VAL A 94 8.66 -39.04 9.17
C VAL A 94 8.56 -40.16 8.13
N ASP A 95 7.61 -41.06 8.26
CA ASP A 95 7.39 -42.22 7.38
C ASP A 95 6.43 -41.93 6.21
N MET A 96 5.93 -40.69 6.07
CA MET A 96 5.18 -40.27 4.89
C MET A 96 5.96 -40.54 3.60
N CYS A 97 5.27 -41.03 2.57
CA CYS A 97 5.86 -41.43 1.29
C CYS A 97 6.97 -42.48 1.42
N SER A 98 6.92 -43.31 2.47
CA SER A 98 7.78 -44.50 2.60
C SER A 98 7.45 -45.58 1.58
N HIS A 99 6.21 -45.61 1.09
CA HIS A 99 5.72 -46.48 0.02
C HIS A 99 5.59 -45.69 -1.29
N PRO A 100 5.50 -46.37 -2.46
CA PRO A 100 5.25 -45.70 -3.73
C PRO A 100 4.00 -44.83 -3.63
N SER A 101 4.20 -43.51 -3.70
CA SER A 101 3.15 -42.52 -3.57
C SER A 101 2.91 -41.87 -4.93
N MET A 102 1.64 -41.82 -5.33
CA MET A 102 1.16 -41.12 -6.53
C MET A 102 0.76 -39.66 -6.23
N LEU A 103 1.09 -39.17 -5.03
CA LEU A 103 0.65 -37.87 -4.54
C LEU A 103 1.25 -36.75 -5.38
N GLU A 104 0.40 -36.03 -6.12
CA GLU A 104 0.75 -34.88 -6.93
C GLU A 104 0.50 -33.55 -6.18
N VAL A 105 -0.50 -33.50 -5.31
CA VAL A 105 -0.89 -32.29 -4.58
C VAL A 105 -1.04 -32.59 -3.09
N LEU A 106 -0.26 -31.89 -2.27
CA LEU A 106 -0.40 -31.89 -0.82
C LEU A 106 -0.67 -30.46 -0.33
N ASN A 107 -1.91 -30.19 0.07
CA ASN A 107 -2.32 -28.90 0.59
C ASN A 107 -2.85 -29.02 2.02
N LEU A 108 -2.06 -28.55 2.97
CA LEU A 108 -2.34 -28.53 4.40
C LEU A 108 -2.30 -27.10 4.97
N GLY A 109 -2.37 -26.08 4.11
CA GLY A 109 -2.21 -24.69 4.50
C GLY A 109 -3.28 -24.20 5.49
N SER A 110 -3.00 -23.15 6.25
CA SER A 110 -3.93 -22.53 7.21
C SER A 110 -4.48 -23.55 8.22
N ASN A 111 -3.59 -24.16 9.00
CA ASN A 111 -3.90 -25.10 10.09
C ASN A 111 -3.03 -24.77 11.33
N GLN A 112 -2.98 -25.66 12.31
CA GLN A 112 -2.15 -25.54 13.52
C GLN A 112 -1.03 -26.61 13.57
N LEU A 113 -0.64 -27.15 12.41
CA LEU A 113 0.41 -28.17 12.31
C LEU A 113 1.75 -27.61 12.76
N GLN A 114 2.56 -28.42 13.45
CA GLN A 114 3.81 -28.02 14.06
C GLN A 114 4.92 -29.06 13.86
N GLY A 115 6.11 -28.77 14.38
CA GLY A 115 7.28 -29.64 14.24
C GLY A 115 7.99 -29.44 12.91
N HIS A 116 8.83 -30.39 12.52
CA HIS A 116 9.64 -30.28 11.32
C HIS A 116 8.88 -30.79 10.10
N ILE A 117 9.18 -30.22 8.93
CA ILE A 117 8.77 -30.83 7.67
C ILE A 117 9.56 -32.15 7.50
N PRO A 118 8.90 -33.29 7.24
CA PRO A 118 9.55 -34.59 7.22
C PRO A 118 10.69 -34.67 6.22
N SER A 119 11.84 -35.17 6.68
CA SER A 119 13.02 -35.33 5.84
C SER A 119 12.82 -36.34 4.71
N ASN A 120 11.82 -37.21 4.79
CA ASN A 120 11.45 -38.15 3.73
C ASN A 120 10.49 -37.58 2.68
N LEU A 121 10.07 -36.31 2.79
CA LEU A 121 9.12 -35.69 1.84
C LEU A 121 9.62 -35.78 0.38
N TYR A 122 10.94 -35.72 0.15
CA TYR A 122 11.52 -35.89 -1.19
C TYR A 122 11.19 -37.24 -1.85
N LYS A 123 10.73 -38.25 -1.08
CA LYS A 123 10.29 -39.54 -1.60
C LYS A 123 8.93 -39.48 -2.30
N CYS A 124 8.14 -38.42 -2.09
CA CYS A 124 6.92 -38.15 -2.86
C CYS A 124 7.30 -37.65 -4.27
N LYS A 125 7.82 -38.54 -5.12
CA LYS A 125 8.44 -38.18 -6.41
C LYS A 125 7.48 -37.57 -7.42
N GLU A 126 6.18 -37.80 -7.25
CA GLU A 126 5.12 -37.28 -8.11
C GLU A 126 4.63 -35.88 -7.70
N LEU A 127 5.10 -35.35 -6.57
CA LEU A 127 4.59 -34.10 -6.01
C LEU A 127 4.88 -32.91 -6.94
N ARG A 128 3.81 -32.20 -7.30
CA ARG A 128 3.80 -30.99 -8.14
C ARG A 128 3.46 -29.74 -7.35
N VAL A 129 2.59 -29.86 -6.36
CA VAL A 129 2.16 -28.75 -5.50
C VAL A 129 2.31 -29.15 -4.03
N LEU A 130 3.07 -28.35 -3.29
CA LEU A 130 3.21 -28.46 -1.85
C LEU A 130 2.77 -27.15 -1.20
N SER A 131 1.70 -27.19 -0.41
CA SER A 131 1.27 -26.07 0.42
C SER A 131 1.19 -26.46 1.89
N LEU A 132 2.04 -25.85 2.69
CA LEU A 132 2.09 -25.93 4.16
C LEU A 132 2.02 -24.53 4.78
N GLU A 133 1.56 -23.53 4.04
CA GLU A 133 1.53 -22.13 4.47
C GLU A 133 0.66 -21.93 5.73
N ARG A 134 0.92 -20.87 6.50
CA ARG A 134 0.12 -20.47 7.67
C ARG A 134 -0.07 -21.62 8.67
N ASN A 135 1.04 -22.17 9.15
CA ASN A 135 1.10 -23.21 10.18
C ASN A 135 2.17 -22.83 11.22
N LYS A 136 2.63 -23.78 12.03
CA LYS A 136 3.67 -23.61 13.06
C LYS A 136 4.90 -24.50 12.77
N PHE A 137 5.18 -24.81 11.51
CA PHE A 137 6.34 -25.63 11.17
C PHE A 137 7.64 -24.94 11.55
N THR A 138 8.64 -25.73 11.95
CA THR A 138 9.99 -25.30 12.35
C THR A 138 11.07 -26.07 11.60
N GLY A 139 12.34 -25.75 11.84
CA GLY A 139 13.50 -26.43 11.25
C GLY A 139 14.01 -25.83 9.94
N ASN A 140 14.99 -26.49 9.33
CA ASN A 140 15.67 -26.04 8.11
C ASN A 140 15.05 -26.62 6.84
N THR A 141 13.82 -26.22 6.53
CA THR A 141 12.95 -26.81 5.50
C THR A 141 13.52 -26.83 4.08
N ALA A 142 14.34 -25.85 3.74
CA ALA A 142 14.70 -25.61 2.36
C ALA A 142 15.56 -26.77 1.80
N LYS A 143 16.21 -27.56 2.67
CA LYS A 143 16.96 -28.76 2.29
C LYS A 143 16.07 -29.92 1.89
N GLU A 144 15.00 -30.17 2.64
CA GLU A 144 14.13 -31.34 2.43
C GLU A 144 13.29 -31.20 1.15
N VAL A 145 12.93 -29.98 0.76
CA VAL A 145 12.14 -29.70 -0.46
C VAL A 145 13.01 -29.57 -1.72
N GLY A 146 14.31 -29.32 -1.57
CA GLY A 146 15.24 -29.05 -2.69
C GLY A 146 15.45 -30.23 -3.65
N ASN A 147 14.89 -31.40 -3.37
CA ASN A 147 15.06 -32.63 -4.15
C ASN A 147 13.74 -33.18 -4.76
N LEU A 148 12.66 -32.39 -4.77
CA LEU A 148 11.37 -32.74 -5.38
C LEU A 148 11.36 -32.41 -6.88
N SER A 149 11.87 -33.31 -7.72
CA SER A 149 12.15 -33.01 -9.15
C SER A 149 10.94 -32.63 -10.03
N LYS A 150 9.72 -33.08 -9.67
CA LYS A 150 8.47 -32.73 -10.38
C LYS A 150 7.76 -31.49 -9.82
N ILE A 151 8.28 -30.90 -8.74
CA ILE A 151 7.61 -29.78 -8.06
C ILE A 151 7.51 -28.57 -8.99
N MET A 152 6.33 -27.95 -8.97
CA MET A 152 5.98 -26.78 -9.74
C MET A 152 5.67 -25.60 -8.82
N GLU A 153 5.09 -25.87 -7.65
CA GLU A 153 4.62 -24.84 -6.73
C GLU A 153 4.94 -25.21 -5.29
N ILE A 154 5.57 -24.29 -4.55
CA ILE A 154 5.94 -24.46 -3.14
C ILE A 154 5.40 -23.27 -2.34
N PHE A 155 4.48 -23.52 -1.41
CA PHE A 155 3.91 -22.53 -0.51
C PHE A 155 4.19 -22.91 0.95
N LEU A 156 5.16 -22.23 1.56
CA LEU A 156 5.61 -22.48 2.94
C LEU A 156 5.54 -21.21 3.81
N GLY A 157 4.94 -20.13 3.29
CA GLY A 157 4.92 -18.85 3.98
C GLY A 157 4.08 -18.84 5.26
N GLY A 158 4.39 -17.97 6.22
CA GLY A 158 3.68 -17.86 7.49
C GLY A 158 3.92 -19.06 8.41
N ASN A 159 5.18 -19.43 8.61
CA ASN A 159 5.62 -20.49 9.52
C ASN A 159 6.81 -19.99 10.37
N ASN A 160 7.40 -20.88 11.17
CA ASN A 160 8.58 -20.60 11.99
C ASN A 160 9.84 -21.26 11.39
N LEU A 161 9.94 -21.31 10.06
CA LEU A 161 11.06 -21.97 9.38
C LEU A 161 12.36 -21.16 9.54
N THR A 162 13.47 -21.88 9.61
CA THR A 162 14.82 -21.33 9.83
C THR A 162 15.80 -21.90 8.80
N GLY A 163 17.09 -21.60 8.93
CA GLY A 163 18.12 -22.07 8.00
C GLY A 163 18.22 -21.20 6.75
N THR A 164 18.88 -21.72 5.71
CA THR A 164 19.20 -21.01 4.47
C THR A 164 18.52 -21.64 3.27
N ILE A 165 18.36 -20.89 2.17
CA ILE A 165 17.94 -21.47 0.88
C ILE A 165 19.12 -22.24 0.28
N PRO A 166 19.06 -23.58 0.14
CA PRO A 166 20.21 -24.38 -0.27
C PRO A 166 20.33 -24.46 -1.80
N ASN A 167 21.52 -24.79 -2.27
CA ASN A 167 21.84 -24.79 -3.70
C ASN A 167 21.00 -25.79 -4.50
N GLU A 168 20.61 -26.90 -3.86
CA GLU A 168 19.78 -27.97 -4.42
C GLU A 168 18.47 -27.43 -5.00
N MET A 169 17.88 -26.38 -4.40
CA MET A 169 16.66 -25.74 -4.93
C MET A 169 16.85 -25.18 -6.34
N SER A 170 18.09 -24.87 -6.75
CA SER A 170 18.40 -24.43 -8.11
C SER A 170 18.20 -25.52 -9.16
N SER A 171 18.07 -26.78 -8.74
CA SER A 171 17.84 -27.95 -9.61
C SER A 171 16.35 -28.25 -9.81
N LEU A 172 15.45 -27.45 -9.23
CA LEU A 172 14.01 -27.61 -9.39
C LEU A 172 13.54 -27.01 -10.72
N TYR A 173 13.93 -27.62 -11.83
CA TYR A 173 13.72 -27.08 -13.20
C TYR A 173 12.24 -26.90 -13.61
N ASN A 174 11.31 -27.51 -12.86
CA ASN A 174 9.88 -27.38 -13.07
C ASN A 174 9.22 -26.29 -12.22
N LEU A 175 9.94 -25.71 -11.26
CA LEU A 175 9.42 -24.74 -10.33
C LEU A 175 8.99 -23.46 -11.05
N LYS A 176 7.74 -23.08 -10.82
CA LYS A 176 7.08 -21.88 -11.35
C LYS A 176 6.86 -20.84 -10.26
N GLU A 177 6.39 -21.29 -9.11
CA GLU A 177 6.05 -20.42 -8.00
C GLU A 177 6.63 -20.94 -6.69
N ILE A 178 7.19 -20.01 -5.92
CA ILE A 178 7.67 -20.29 -4.58
C ILE A 178 7.38 -19.13 -3.65
N ASN A 179 6.75 -19.46 -2.53
CA ASN A 179 6.42 -18.54 -1.46
C ASN A 179 6.99 -19.06 -0.14
N LEU A 180 8.01 -18.39 0.38
CA LEU A 180 8.61 -18.64 1.69
C LEU A 180 8.38 -17.46 2.66
N ALA A 181 7.47 -16.54 2.32
CA ALA A 181 7.33 -15.29 3.04
C ALA A 181 6.93 -15.45 4.50
N SER A 182 7.26 -14.49 5.37
CA SER A 182 6.89 -14.53 6.80
C SER A 182 7.43 -15.80 7.49
N ASN A 183 8.75 -15.94 7.50
CA ASN A 183 9.49 -17.00 8.18
C ASN A 183 10.75 -16.38 8.85
N SER A 184 11.67 -17.21 9.36
CA SER A 184 12.96 -16.79 9.93
C SER A 184 14.16 -17.31 9.11
N ILE A 185 14.01 -17.40 7.78
CA ILE A 185 15.07 -17.87 6.87
C ILE A 185 16.18 -16.82 6.80
N THR A 186 17.44 -17.26 6.86
CA THR A 186 18.65 -16.44 6.87
C THR A 186 19.54 -16.74 5.66
N GLY A 187 20.65 -16.01 5.55
CA GLY A 187 21.66 -16.24 4.51
C GLY A 187 21.30 -15.62 3.16
N SER A 188 21.94 -16.11 2.10
CA SER A 188 21.79 -15.61 0.73
C SER A 188 20.84 -16.48 -0.10
N ILE A 189 20.36 -15.92 -1.22
CA ILE A 189 19.73 -16.71 -2.28
C ILE A 189 20.84 -17.23 -3.20
N PRO A 190 20.90 -18.53 -3.50
CA PRO A 190 21.85 -19.07 -4.47
C PRO A 190 21.71 -18.39 -5.84
N ALA A 191 22.82 -17.96 -6.46
CA ALA A 191 22.77 -17.32 -7.78
C ALA A 191 22.14 -18.21 -8.86
N ALA A 192 22.39 -19.52 -8.79
CA ALA A 192 21.82 -20.50 -9.70
C ALA A 192 20.28 -20.63 -9.57
N PHE A 193 19.68 -20.17 -8.47
CA PHE A 193 18.24 -20.24 -8.26
C PHE A 193 17.46 -19.46 -9.33
N PHE A 194 17.97 -18.30 -9.75
CA PHE A 194 17.36 -17.50 -10.81
C PHE A 194 17.66 -17.99 -12.22
N ASN A 195 18.38 -19.12 -12.38
CA ASN A 195 18.53 -19.80 -13.66
C ASN A 195 17.39 -20.80 -13.94
N ILE A 196 16.46 -21.00 -12.99
CA ILE A 196 15.28 -21.85 -13.20
C ILE A 196 14.40 -21.21 -14.29
N SER A 197 14.39 -21.82 -15.46
CA SER A 197 13.83 -21.23 -16.68
C SER A 197 12.30 -21.08 -16.67
N LYS A 198 11.60 -21.82 -15.80
CA LYS A 198 10.14 -21.75 -15.63
C LYS A 198 9.70 -20.87 -14.46
N LEU A 199 10.64 -20.26 -13.72
CA LEU A 199 10.33 -19.50 -12.52
C LEU A 199 9.60 -18.20 -12.89
N GLU A 200 8.37 -18.06 -12.42
CA GLU A 200 7.47 -16.95 -12.73
C GLU A 200 7.21 -16.07 -11.51
N ARG A 201 7.17 -16.65 -10.30
CA ARG A 201 6.75 -15.94 -9.08
C ARG A 201 7.62 -16.35 -7.89
N VAL A 202 8.28 -15.37 -7.29
CA VAL A 202 9.11 -15.55 -6.10
C VAL A 202 8.64 -14.59 -5.02
N ASN A 203 8.27 -15.14 -3.86
CA ASN A 203 7.95 -14.35 -2.68
C ASN A 203 8.75 -14.84 -1.47
N PHE A 204 9.77 -14.08 -1.09
CA PHE A 204 10.60 -14.33 0.09
C PHE A 204 10.47 -13.21 1.14
N ALA A 205 9.38 -12.43 1.07
CA ALA A 205 9.18 -11.28 1.93
C ALA A 205 9.17 -11.64 3.43
N SER A 206 9.50 -10.69 4.30
CA SER A 206 9.42 -10.87 5.76
C SER A 206 10.23 -12.08 6.25
N ASN A 207 11.53 -12.06 5.96
CA ASN A 207 12.51 -13.05 6.40
C ASN A 207 13.76 -12.31 6.95
N LYS A 208 14.85 -13.04 7.16
CA LYS A 208 16.15 -12.50 7.62
C LYS A 208 17.24 -12.70 6.55
N LEU A 209 16.87 -12.74 5.28
CA LEU A 209 17.81 -12.91 4.17
C LEU A 209 18.74 -11.69 4.09
N SER A 210 20.02 -11.93 3.87
CA SER A 210 21.03 -10.88 3.71
C SER A 210 21.99 -11.25 2.58
N VAL A 211 21.89 -10.54 1.47
CA VAL A 211 22.82 -10.66 0.34
C VAL A 211 22.79 -9.37 -0.48
N ASP A 212 23.86 -9.14 -1.22
CA ASP A 212 23.91 -8.12 -2.27
C ASP A 212 23.18 -8.64 -3.53
N PRO A 213 22.06 -8.02 -3.95
CA PRO A 213 21.30 -8.46 -5.13
C PRO A 213 22.07 -8.41 -6.46
N SER A 214 23.20 -7.70 -6.52
CA SER A 214 23.99 -7.51 -7.75
C SER A 214 24.54 -8.80 -8.36
N GLN A 215 24.62 -9.88 -7.57
CA GLN A 215 25.18 -11.16 -7.97
C GLN A 215 24.15 -12.22 -8.41
N THR A 216 22.85 -11.92 -8.29
CA THR A 216 21.83 -12.99 -8.20
C THR A 216 20.68 -12.89 -9.21
N LEU A 217 20.26 -11.69 -9.63
CA LEU A 217 18.90 -11.49 -10.19
C LEU A 217 18.77 -11.43 -11.72
N SER A 218 19.84 -11.58 -12.51
CA SER A 218 19.82 -11.20 -13.94
C SER A 218 19.20 -12.22 -14.92
N ASN A 219 19.07 -13.50 -14.54
CA ASN A 219 18.83 -14.57 -15.52
C ASN A 219 17.37 -15.08 -15.57
N ALA A 220 16.49 -14.62 -14.68
CA ALA A 220 15.12 -15.13 -14.56
C ALA A 220 14.14 -14.49 -15.58
N SER A 221 14.35 -14.70 -16.88
CA SER A 221 13.61 -14.01 -17.95
C SER A 221 12.08 -14.18 -17.95
N LYS A 222 11.56 -15.24 -17.30
CA LYS A 222 10.11 -15.51 -17.14
C LYS A 222 9.51 -14.89 -15.88
N LEU A 223 10.33 -14.32 -15.00
CA LEU A 223 9.87 -13.78 -13.73
C LEU A 223 8.88 -12.63 -13.95
N THR A 224 7.70 -12.77 -13.35
CA THR A 224 6.60 -11.80 -13.39
C THR A 224 6.38 -11.12 -12.05
N VAL A 225 6.64 -11.83 -10.95
CA VAL A 225 6.50 -11.31 -9.59
C VAL A 225 7.76 -11.62 -8.80
N LEU A 226 8.37 -10.59 -8.23
CA LEU A 226 9.48 -10.70 -7.30
C LEU A 226 9.17 -9.86 -6.06
N ASP A 227 8.97 -10.53 -4.92
CA ASP A 227 8.84 -9.89 -3.61
C ASP A 227 9.95 -10.35 -2.68
N LEU A 228 10.85 -9.42 -2.35
CA LEU A 228 11.97 -9.57 -1.43
C LEU A 228 11.87 -8.58 -0.25
N SER A 229 10.68 -8.01 -0.02
CA SER A 229 10.49 -6.96 0.97
C SER A 229 10.70 -7.44 2.42
N TYR A 230 10.96 -6.52 3.35
CA TYR A 230 11.14 -6.82 4.78
C TYR A 230 12.20 -7.91 5.02
N ASN A 231 13.43 -7.65 4.58
CA ASN A 231 14.59 -8.52 4.76
C ASN A 231 15.80 -7.64 5.16
N SER A 232 16.99 -8.20 5.08
CA SER A 232 18.26 -7.51 5.35
C SER A 232 19.14 -7.42 4.09
N PHE A 233 18.55 -7.31 2.89
CA PHE A 233 19.32 -7.11 1.66
C PHE A 233 20.06 -5.76 1.72
N PHE A 234 21.33 -5.75 1.35
CA PHE A 234 22.19 -4.55 1.39
C PHE A 234 22.93 -4.39 0.06
N GLY A 235 23.74 -3.33 -0.06
CA GLY A 235 24.43 -3.01 -1.30
C GLY A 235 23.49 -2.34 -2.30
N PHE A 236 23.93 -2.23 -3.56
CA PHE A 236 23.16 -1.54 -4.57
C PHE A 236 22.30 -2.51 -5.40
N VAL A 237 21.15 -2.04 -5.83
CA VAL A 237 20.30 -2.80 -6.74
C VAL A 237 20.90 -2.76 -8.15
N PRO A 238 21.18 -3.91 -8.80
CA PRO A 238 21.82 -3.91 -10.11
C PRO A 238 20.89 -3.39 -11.20
N ASP A 239 21.45 -2.61 -12.13
CA ASP A 239 20.75 -2.20 -13.35
C ASP A 239 20.28 -3.41 -14.18
N LEU A 240 20.89 -4.59 -14.00
CA LEU A 240 20.51 -5.82 -14.70
C LEU A 240 19.04 -6.25 -14.44
N LEU A 241 18.35 -5.71 -13.43
CA LEU A 241 16.91 -5.95 -13.24
C LEU A 241 16.06 -5.52 -14.44
N GLY A 242 16.52 -4.53 -15.23
CA GLY A 242 15.86 -4.15 -16.48
C GLY A 242 15.80 -5.28 -17.52
N ASN A 243 16.61 -6.34 -17.37
CA ASN A 243 16.57 -7.52 -18.24
C ASN A 243 15.34 -8.42 -17.98
N LEU A 244 14.66 -8.25 -16.84
CA LEU A 244 13.47 -9.00 -16.48
C LEU A 244 12.25 -8.43 -17.22
N ARG A 245 12.20 -8.61 -18.54
CA ARG A 245 11.19 -8.00 -19.43
C ARG A 245 9.75 -8.46 -19.15
N SER A 246 9.59 -9.60 -18.49
CA SER A 246 8.29 -10.16 -18.10
C SER A 246 7.77 -9.60 -16.77
N LEU A 247 8.59 -8.82 -16.05
CA LEU A 247 8.29 -8.36 -14.69
C LEU A 247 7.06 -7.46 -14.66
N ARG A 248 6.12 -7.80 -13.78
CA ARG A 248 4.87 -7.09 -13.51
C ARG A 248 4.88 -6.46 -12.13
N LYS A 249 5.38 -7.18 -11.13
CA LYS A 249 5.44 -6.69 -9.75
C LYS A 249 6.85 -6.86 -9.19
N LEU A 250 7.43 -5.75 -8.75
CA LEU A 250 8.71 -5.70 -8.06
C LEU A 250 8.51 -5.03 -6.69
N ASN A 251 8.77 -5.79 -5.63
CA ASN A 251 8.72 -5.29 -4.27
C ASN A 251 10.03 -5.60 -3.56
N MET A 252 10.78 -4.54 -3.22
CA MET A 252 12.04 -4.60 -2.49
C MET A 252 12.02 -3.75 -1.21
N ALA A 253 10.82 -3.37 -0.75
CA ALA A 253 10.63 -2.47 0.40
C ALA A 253 11.32 -2.97 1.68
N ASN A 254 11.66 -2.05 2.58
CA ASN A 254 12.16 -2.29 3.93
C ASN A 254 13.36 -3.24 3.92
N ASN A 255 14.44 -2.76 3.31
CA ASN A 255 15.74 -3.39 3.23
C ASN A 255 16.83 -2.30 3.44
N PHE A 256 18.10 -2.66 3.29
CA PHE A 256 19.24 -1.74 3.39
C PHE A 256 19.84 -1.41 2.01
N LEU A 257 19.00 -1.38 0.97
CA LEU A 257 19.46 -1.18 -0.41
C LEU A 257 19.85 0.28 -0.65
N THR A 258 20.95 0.48 -1.36
CA THR A 258 21.46 1.79 -1.77
C THR A 258 21.42 1.94 -3.30
N SER A 259 21.65 3.15 -3.80
CA SER A 259 22.02 3.39 -5.20
C SER A 259 23.53 3.27 -5.39
N LYS A 260 23.98 3.28 -6.65
CA LYS A 260 25.42 3.33 -6.97
C LYS A 260 25.97 4.72 -6.64
N SER A 261 26.98 4.79 -5.77
CA SER A 261 27.57 6.06 -5.31
C SER A 261 28.21 6.92 -6.38
N SER A 262 28.47 6.39 -7.58
CA SER A 262 29.09 7.12 -8.69
C SER A 262 28.10 7.96 -9.52
N SER A 263 26.79 7.82 -9.30
CA SER A 263 25.76 8.61 -10.00
C SER A 263 24.93 9.42 -9.01
N THR A 264 24.59 10.65 -9.39
CA THR A 264 23.59 11.44 -8.66
C THR A 264 22.21 10.82 -8.79
N ASP A 265 21.90 10.30 -9.98
CA ASP A 265 20.63 9.65 -10.29
C ASP A 265 20.62 8.18 -9.88
N ILE A 266 19.43 7.69 -9.54
CA ILE A 266 19.17 6.28 -9.26
C ILE A 266 19.02 5.54 -10.59
N SER A 267 20.15 5.04 -11.12
CA SER A 267 20.24 4.37 -12.43
C SER A 267 19.30 3.18 -12.60
N LEU A 268 18.93 2.53 -11.50
CA LEU A 268 17.97 1.43 -11.48
C LEU A 268 16.65 1.82 -12.16
N PHE A 269 16.10 2.99 -11.85
CA PHE A 269 14.82 3.42 -12.43
C PHE A 269 14.93 3.63 -13.94
N SER A 270 16.10 4.09 -14.43
CA SER A 270 16.38 4.13 -15.87
C SER A 270 16.38 2.74 -16.49
N SER A 271 16.96 1.74 -15.82
CA SER A 271 16.98 0.38 -16.35
C SER A 271 15.59 -0.28 -16.37
N LEU A 272 14.79 -0.06 -15.32
CA LEU A 272 13.42 -0.58 -15.21
C LEU A 272 12.47 -0.05 -16.29
N THR A 273 12.84 1.01 -17.02
CA THR A 273 12.10 1.43 -18.22
C THR A 273 12.02 0.34 -19.29
N SER A 274 12.93 -0.65 -19.26
CA SER A 274 12.91 -1.82 -20.13
C SER A 274 11.83 -2.85 -19.76
N CYS A 275 11.33 -2.82 -18.53
CA CYS A 275 10.28 -3.71 -18.03
C CYS A 275 8.89 -3.20 -18.45
N LYS A 276 8.51 -3.35 -19.72
CA LYS A 276 7.28 -2.79 -20.30
C LYS A 276 5.96 -3.36 -19.78
N ARG A 277 6.00 -4.39 -18.94
CA ARG A 277 4.84 -5.00 -18.28
C ARG A 277 4.70 -4.62 -16.81
N LEU A 278 5.58 -3.74 -16.30
CA LEU A 278 5.59 -3.38 -14.89
C LEU A 278 4.28 -2.66 -14.52
N GLU A 279 3.65 -3.13 -13.46
CA GLU A 279 2.37 -2.66 -12.90
C GLU A 279 2.55 -2.14 -11.47
N TYR A 280 3.49 -2.71 -10.72
CA TYR A 280 3.70 -2.39 -9.32
C TYR A 280 5.20 -2.32 -9.02
N LEU A 281 5.64 -1.18 -8.49
CA LEU A 281 7.03 -0.90 -8.15
C LEU A 281 7.11 -0.33 -6.73
N ARG A 282 7.76 -1.07 -5.82
CA ARG A 282 7.86 -0.67 -4.42
C ARG A 282 9.27 -0.81 -3.86
N PHE A 283 9.78 0.30 -3.34
CA PHE A 283 11.13 0.45 -2.78
C PHE A 283 11.16 1.12 -1.39
N ASP A 284 10.01 1.38 -0.77
CA ASP A 284 9.91 2.08 0.52
C ASP A 284 10.94 1.62 1.57
N GLY A 285 11.41 2.51 2.44
CA GLY A 285 12.25 2.15 3.58
C GLY A 285 13.61 1.58 3.18
N ASN A 286 14.18 2.04 2.06
CA ASN A 286 15.53 1.70 1.61
C ASN A 286 16.36 2.96 1.44
N PRO A 287 17.60 3.05 1.98
CA PRO A 287 18.45 4.23 1.86
C PRO A 287 19.07 4.39 0.46
N LEU A 288 18.23 4.50 -0.57
CA LEU A 288 18.65 4.59 -1.98
C LEU A 288 19.59 5.79 -2.21
N ASN A 289 19.35 6.94 -1.57
CA ASN A 289 20.24 8.10 -1.58
C ASN A 289 20.66 8.54 -2.99
N GLY A 290 19.78 9.26 -3.68
CA GLY A 290 20.00 9.74 -5.06
C GLY A 290 18.77 10.46 -5.61
N SER A 291 18.83 10.99 -6.82
CA SER A 291 17.71 11.65 -7.51
C SER A 291 16.92 10.71 -8.40
N LEU A 292 15.63 11.02 -8.60
CA LEU A 292 14.82 10.37 -9.63
C LEU A 292 15.34 10.82 -11.02
N PRO A 293 15.72 9.88 -11.91
CA PRO A 293 16.13 10.23 -13.26
C PRO A 293 14.93 10.66 -14.11
N ILE A 294 15.17 11.50 -15.12
CA ILE A 294 14.14 11.93 -16.10
C ILE A 294 13.46 10.74 -16.79
N SER A 295 14.21 9.64 -16.97
CA SER A 295 13.73 8.38 -17.53
C SER A 295 12.60 7.72 -16.74
N VAL A 296 12.33 8.16 -15.50
CA VAL A 296 11.20 7.66 -14.69
C VAL A 296 9.86 7.82 -15.40
N GLY A 297 9.70 8.87 -16.22
CA GLY A 297 8.51 9.05 -17.05
C GLY A 297 8.36 8.05 -18.20
N ASN A 298 9.41 7.28 -18.50
CA ASN A 298 9.44 6.22 -19.50
C ASN A 298 9.31 4.82 -18.88
N LEU A 299 9.01 4.73 -17.57
CA LEU A 299 8.58 3.49 -16.95
C LEU A 299 7.33 2.95 -17.68
N SER A 300 7.04 1.67 -17.46
CA SER A 300 5.93 0.95 -18.09
C SER A 300 4.66 1.80 -18.14
N THR A 301 4.04 1.88 -19.32
CA THR A 301 2.73 2.51 -19.45
C THR A 301 1.66 1.74 -18.69
N SER A 302 1.90 0.49 -18.28
CA SER A 302 0.99 -0.29 -17.43
C SER A 302 1.21 -0.04 -15.93
N LEU A 303 2.14 0.83 -15.54
CA LEU A 303 2.47 1.08 -14.14
C LEU A 303 1.30 1.73 -13.40
N GLN A 304 0.82 1.04 -12.37
CA GLN A 304 -0.30 1.46 -11.54
C GLN A 304 0.19 2.03 -10.21
N TYR A 305 1.27 1.49 -9.66
CA TYR A 305 1.73 1.90 -8.35
C TYR A 305 3.24 2.12 -8.32
N PHE A 306 3.63 3.30 -7.84
CA PHE A 306 5.02 3.67 -7.63
C PHE A 306 5.21 4.18 -6.20
N TYR A 307 5.86 3.35 -5.37
CA TYR A 307 6.08 3.57 -3.95
C TYR A 307 7.55 3.68 -3.62
N VAL A 308 7.99 4.86 -3.19
CA VAL A 308 9.36 5.15 -2.80
C VAL A 308 9.34 6.06 -1.57
N THR A 309 8.77 5.58 -0.48
CA THR A 309 8.65 6.27 0.81
C THR A 309 9.93 6.11 1.62
N ASP A 310 10.40 7.16 2.31
CA ASP A 310 11.53 7.04 3.26
C ASP A 310 12.77 6.40 2.62
N CYS A 311 13.19 6.96 1.48
CA CYS A 311 14.29 6.44 0.67
C CYS A 311 15.50 7.37 0.54
N ARG A 312 15.47 8.52 1.22
CA ARG A 312 16.46 9.60 1.07
C ARG A 312 16.61 10.06 -0.38
N ILE A 313 15.50 10.08 -1.12
CA ILE A 313 15.48 10.58 -2.49
C ILE A 313 15.67 12.08 -2.47
N LYS A 314 16.59 12.59 -3.29
CA LYS A 314 16.99 14.01 -3.37
C LYS A 314 16.61 14.62 -4.71
N GLY A 315 16.81 15.93 -4.84
CA GLY A 315 16.58 16.65 -6.08
C GLY A 315 15.08 16.85 -6.36
N TYR A 316 14.74 17.19 -7.59
CA TYR A 316 13.38 17.52 -7.99
C TYR A 316 12.60 16.30 -8.49
N ILE A 317 11.28 16.41 -8.48
CA ILE A 317 10.40 15.45 -9.17
C ILE A 317 10.42 15.81 -10.67
N PRO A 318 10.90 14.92 -11.58
CA PRO A 318 10.94 15.22 -13.01
C PRO A 318 9.54 15.43 -13.59
N ARG A 319 9.38 16.42 -14.47
CA ARG A 319 8.08 16.69 -15.13
C ARG A 319 7.55 15.51 -15.93
N GLU A 320 8.45 14.67 -16.43
CA GLU A 320 8.14 13.46 -17.19
C GLU A 320 7.35 12.43 -16.35
N ILE A 321 7.28 12.58 -15.02
CA ILE A 321 6.39 11.78 -14.17
C ILE A 321 4.93 11.85 -14.64
N GLY A 322 4.51 12.97 -15.24
CA GLY A 322 3.18 13.15 -15.82
C GLY A 322 2.88 12.25 -17.02
N ASN A 323 3.88 11.57 -17.59
CA ASN A 323 3.69 10.60 -18.67
C ASN A 323 3.15 9.24 -18.18
N LEU A 324 3.16 8.98 -16.87
CA LEU A 324 2.71 7.72 -16.26
C LEU A 324 1.17 7.62 -16.21
N SER A 325 0.56 7.57 -17.38
CA SER A 325 -0.89 7.70 -17.59
C SER A 325 -1.77 6.54 -17.10
N ASN A 326 -1.27 5.54 -16.40
CA ASN A 326 -2.11 4.50 -15.77
C ASN A 326 -1.90 4.42 -14.25
N LEU A 327 -1.25 5.43 -13.67
CA LEU A 327 -0.90 5.45 -12.26
C LEU A 327 -2.15 5.66 -11.39
N ILE A 328 -2.28 4.81 -10.38
CA ILE A 328 -3.29 4.83 -9.32
C ILE A 328 -2.68 5.39 -8.03
N GLY A 329 -1.41 5.08 -7.75
CA GLY A 329 -0.71 5.53 -6.55
C GLY A 329 0.68 6.08 -6.86
N LEU A 330 0.93 7.35 -6.53
CA LEU A 330 2.26 7.97 -6.55
C LEU A 330 2.66 8.36 -5.13
N ILE A 331 3.57 7.58 -4.53
CA ILE A 331 3.97 7.77 -3.12
C ILE A 331 5.45 8.02 -3.03
N LEU A 332 5.79 9.27 -2.72
CA LEU A 332 7.15 9.76 -2.56
C LEU A 332 7.34 10.44 -1.20
N GLN A 333 6.47 10.15 -0.23
CA GLN A 333 6.49 10.79 1.08
C GLN A 333 7.77 10.49 1.87
N LYS A 334 8.10 11.34 2.84
CA LYS A 334 9.27 11.18 3.73
C LYS A 334 10.59 11.08 2.97
N ASN A 335 10.82 11.93 1.97
CA ASN A 335 12.09 12.00 1.27
C ASN A 335 12.73 13.39 1.44
N GLU A 336 13.83 13.62 0.71
CA GLU A 336 14.56 14.89 0.67
C GLU A 336 14.30 15.61 -0.67
N LEU A 337 13.12 15.42 -1.28
CA LEU A 337 12.77 16.04 -2.56
C LEU A 337 12.65 17.55 -2.42
N THR A 338 13.24 18.29 -3.36
CA THR A 338 13.27 19.75 -3.43
C THR A 338 12.61 20.26 -4.71
N GLY A 339 12.55 21.57 -4.90
CA GLY A 339 11.94 22.19 -6.08
C GLY A 339 10.41 22.13 -6.05
N THR A 340 9.78 22.38 -7.19
CA THR A 340 8.32 22.52 -7.30
C THR A 340 7.61 21.20 -7.54
N VAL A 341 6.33 21.13 -7.16
CA VAL A 341 5.43 20.08 -7.66
C VAL A 341 5.21 20.31 -9.16
N PRO A 342 5.61 19.40 -10.07
CA PRO A 342 5.51 19.63 -11.51
C PRO A 342 4.04 19.68 -11.97
N ALA A 343 3.71 20.67 -12.80
CA ALA A 343 2.35 20.86 -13.31
C ALA A 343 1.85 19.66 -14.14
N GLU A 344 2.77 18.91 -14.73
CA GLU A 344 2.52 17.70 -15.51
C GLU A 344 1.87 16.57 -14.69
N ILE A 345 1.94 16.59 -13.36
CA ILE A 345 1.16 15.67 -12.50
C ILE A 345 -0.34 15.75 -12.82
N GLY A 346 -0.84 16.92 -13.22
CA GLY A 346 -2.22 17.11 -13.68
C GLY A 346 -2.59 16.38 -14.98
N ARG A 347 -1.63 15.77 -15.68
CA ARG A 347 -1.85 14.94 -16.89
C ARG A 347 -2.03 13.46 -16.57
N LEU A 348 -1.75 13.03 -15.34
CA LEU A 348 -1.91 11.64 -14.95
C LEU A 348 -3.35 11.23 -15.23
N LYS A 349 -3.51 10.24 -16.12
CA LYS A 349 -4.83 9.66 -16.41
C LYS A 349 -5.09 8.63 -15.33
N ILE A 350 -5.91 9.05 -14.40
CA ILE A 350 -6.20 8.25 -13.23
C ILE A 350 -7.42 7.39 -13.57
N GLY A 351 -7.16 6.12 -13.87
CA GLY A 351 -8.11 5.17 -14.43
C GLY A 351 -9.31 4.84 -13.53
N ASN A 352 -10.41 4.46 -14.18
CA ASN A 352 -11.68 4.02 -13.59
C ASN A 352 -11.56 2.63 -12.94
N LEU A 353 -10.86 2.54 -11.81
CA LEU A 353 -10.68 1.32 -11.04
C LEU A 353 -11.35 1.48 -9.68
N LYS A 354 -11.92 0.39 -9.16
CA LYS A 354 -12.66 0.32 -7.90
C LYS A 354 -11.81 0.58 -6.63
N ALA A 355 -10.63 1.19 -6.78
CA ALA A 355 -9.69 1.46 -5.70
C ALA A 355 -9.47 2.99 -5.58
N PRO A 356 -9.38 3.54 -4.35
CA PRO A 356 -9.10 4.95 -4.16
C PRO A 356 -7.72 5.29 -4.73
N ILE A 357 -7.66 6.38 -5.49
CA ILE A 357 -6.42 6.86 -6.11
C ILE A 357 -5.78 7.87 -5.18
N TYR A 358 -4.46 7.83 -5.04
CA TYR A 358 -3.77 8.68 -4.10
C TYR A 358 -2.40 9.18 -4.57
N ILE A 359 -2.14 10.46 -4.30
CA ILE A 359 -0.85 11.12 -4.47
C ILE A 359 -0.40 11.59 -3.10
N ASP A 360 0.74 11.09 -2.64
CA ASP A 360 1.33 11.46 -1.36
C ASP A 360 2.79 11.90 -1.55
N LEU A 361 2.99 13.21 -1.45
CA LEU A 361 4.29 13.88 -1.53
C LEU A 361 4.66 14.52 -0.18
N SER A 362 3.99 14.13 0.90
CA SER A 362 4.16 14.73 2.23
C SER A 362 5.54 14.49 2.83
N SER A 363 5.94 15.33 3.80
CA SER A 363 7.23 15.22 4.50
C SER A 363 8.42 15.23 3.54
N ASN A 364 8.51 16.28 2.72
CA ASN A 364 9.60 16.54 1.79
C ASN A 364 10.07 18.01 1.96
N GLN A 365 10.90 18.50 1.04
CA GLN A 365 11.37 19.88 0.99
C GLN A 365 10.86 20.62 -0.26
N LEU A 366 9.69 20.21 -0.79
CA LEU A 366 9.10 20.81 -1.98
C LEU A 366 8.71 22.27 -1.70
N SER A 367 8.91 23.15 -2.67
CA SER A 367 8.67 24.60 -2.56
C SER A 367 7.92 25.15 -3.77
N GLY A 368 7.67 26.46 -3.79
CA GLY A 368 6.87 27.10 -4.82
C GLY A 368 5.38 26.81 -4.66
N ASP A 369 4.61 27.17 -5.68
CA ASP A 369 3.15 27.11 -5.61
C ASP A 369 2.62 25.70 -5.90
N ILE A 370 1.43 25.38 -5.37
CA ILE A 370 0.67 24.21 -5.80
C ILE A 370 0.17 24.46 -7.23
N PRO A 371 0.54 23.64 -8.24
CA PRO A 371 0.14 23.91 -9.62
C PRO A 371 -1.37 23.72 -9.81
N ALA A 372 -2.03 24.70 -10.44
CA ALA A 372 -3.47 24.66 -10.70
C ALA A 372 -3.91 23.44 -11.54
N SER A 373 -3.02 22.86 -12.33
CA SER A 373 -3.28 21.66 -13.13
C SER A 373 -3.60 20.41 -12.30
N ILE A 374 -3.25 20.37 -11.00
CA ILE A 374 -3.68 19.28 -10.10
C ILE A 374 -5.21 19.15 -10.06
N GLY A 375 -5.94 20.27 -10.23
CA GLY A 375 -7.39 20.29 -10.31
C GLY A 375 -7.99 19.44 -11.46
N ASN A 376 -7.19 19.07 -12.46
CA ASN A 376 -7.62 18.19 -13.54
C ASN A 376 -7.85 16.73 -13.10
N LEU A 377 -7.32 16.34 -11.93
CA LEU A 377 -7.36 14.97 -11.41
C LEU A 377 -8.68 14.67 -10.70
N LYS A 378 -9.79 14.72 -11.46
CA LYS A 378 -11.16 14.67 -10.91
C LYS A 378 -11.51 13.37 -10.16
N THR A 379 -10.79 12.29 -10.42
CA THR A 379 -10.99 10.97 -9.80
C THR A 379 -10.07 10.72 -8.60
N LEU A 380 -9.14 11.63 -8.29
CA LEU A 380 -8.21 11.47 -7.17
C LEU A 380 -8.97 11.46 -5.84
N ALA A 381 -8.74 10.44 -5.00
CA ALA A 381 -9.39 10.31 -3.70
C ALA A 381 -8.55 10.89 -2.56
N ILE A 382 -7.23 10.82 -2.65
CA ILE A 382 -6.33 11.30 -1.58
C ILE A 382 -5.23 12.16 -2.19
N LEU A 383 -5.10 13.38 -1.67
CA LEU A 383 -3.98 14.28 -1.95
C LEU A 383 -3.34 14.69 -0.63
N SER A 384 -2.06 14.33 -0.45
CA SER A 384 -1.27 14.77 0.69
C SER A 384 0.00 15.48 0.23
N LEU A 385 0.11 16.76 0.59
CA LEU A 385 1.27 17.63 0.36
C LEU A 385 1.84 18.18 1.68
N SER A 386 1.39 17.65 2.82
CA SER A 386 1.71 18.19 4.13
C SER A 386 3.19 18.10 4.50
N GLY A 387 3.71 19.01 5.33
CA GLY A 387 5.10 18.97 5.79
C GLY A 387 6.08 19.21 4.63
N ASN A 388 5.86 20.28 3.90
CA ASN A 388 6.73 20.76 2.82
C ASN A 388 7.02 22.26 3.04
N ARG A 389 7.59 22.94 2.04
CA ARG A 389 7.83 24.39 2.01
C ARG A 389 7.00 25.06 0.91
N LEU A 390 5.82 24.51 0.59
CA LEU A 390 4.95 25.03 -0.45
C LEU A 390 4.41 26.40 -0.03
N GLN A 391 4.29 27.32 -0.98
CA GLN A 391 3.90 28.70 -0.75
C GLN A 391 2.77 29.12 -1.70
N GLY A 392 2.39 30.40 -1.64
CA GLY A 392 1.34 30.96 -2.47
C GLY A 392 -0.05 30.47 -2.07
N ASN A 393 -1.03 30.72 -2.95
CA ASN A 393 -2.43 30.44 -2.66
C ASN A 393 -2.78 28.97 -2.90
N ILE A 394 -3.75 28.46 -2.15
CA ILE A 394 -4.44 27.21 -2.49
C ILE A 394 -5.19 27.43 -3.83
N PRO A 395 -4.93 26.64 -4.90
CA PRO A 395 -5.56 26.87 -6.20
C PRO A 395 -7.07 26.63 -6.18
N GLN A 396 -7.83 27.54 -6.79
CA GLN A 396 -9.29 27.39 -6.90
C GLN A 396 -9.71 26.10 -7.63
N SER A 397 -8.88 25.61 -8.55
CA SER A 397 -9.11 24.39 -9.32
C SER A 397 -9.13 23.11 -8.48
N LEU A 398 -8.61 23.13 -7.24
CA LEU A 398 -8.80 21.99 -6.32
C LEU A 398 -10.29 21.71 -6.04
N GLY A 399 -11.15 22.74 -6.15
CA GLY A 399 -12.61 22.57 -6.04
C GLY A 399 -13.25 21.76 -7.18
N ASP A 400 -12.53 21.47 -8.26
CA ASP A 400 -12.99 20.63 -9.37
C ASP A 400 -12.69 19.13 -9.16
N MET A 401 -11.94 18.79 -8.11
CA MET A 401 -11.52 17.42 -7.77
C MET A 401 -12.62 16.66 -7.03
N ILE A 402 -13.79 16.49 -7.65
CA ILE A 402 -15.02 15.97 -7.02
C ILE A 402 -14.90 14.56 -6.39
N GLY A 403 -13.89 13.77 -6.77
CA GLY A 403 -13.59 12.47 -6.18
C GLY A 403 -12.81 12.51 -4.86
N LEU A 404 -12.35 13.70 -4.43
CA LEU A 404 -11.45 13.83 -3.28
C LEU A 404 -12.15 13.52 -1.96
N GLU A 405 -11.57 12.59 -1.20
CA GLU A 405 -12.02 12.18 0.14
C GLU A 405 -11.06 12.64 1.23
N PHE A 406 -9.78 12.83 0.90
CA PHE A 406 -8.74 13.26 1.82
C PHE A 406 -7.86 14.34 1.18
N LEU A 407 -7.78 15.51 1.82
CA LEU A 407 -6.90 16.61 1.43
C LEU A 407 -6.09 17.06 2.63
N ASN A 408 -4.77 16.86 2.59
CA ASN A 408 -3.87 17.35 3.62
C ASN A 408 -2.79 18.27 3.02
N LEU A 409 -2.86 19.55 3.39
CA LEU A 409 -1.93 20.61 3.02
C LEU A 409 -1.22 21.20 4.26
N SER A 410 -1.34 20.56 5.42
CA SER A 410 -0.84 21.10 6.69
C SER A 410 0.67 21.29 6.71
N SER A 411 1.17 22.16 7.57
CA SER A 411 2.62 22.36 7.79
C SER A 411 3.34 22.75 6.49
N ASN A 412 2.93 23.87 5.91
CA ASN A 412 3.52 24.51 4.73
C ASN A 412 3.59 26.04 4.94
N ASN A 413 3.98 26.78 3.92
CA ASN A 413 4.00 28.25 3.88
C ASN A 413 2.86 28.80 2.99
N LEU A 414 1.73 28.10 2.88
CA LEU A 414 0.61 28.54 2.04
C LEU A 414 -0.02 29.80 2.62
N SER A 415 -0.39 30.73 1.75
CA SER A 415 -0.96 32.03 2.11
C SER A 415 -2.25 32.32 1.36
N GLY A 416 -2.86 33.48 1.60
CA GLY A 416 -4.14 33.85 1.01
C GLY A 416 -5.33 33.13 1.64
N VAL A 417 -6.45 33.09 0.93
CA VAL A 417 -7.71 32.56 1.45
C VAL A 417 -7.90 31.08 1.15
N ILE A 418 -8.67 30.38 1.99
CA ILE A 418 -9.19 29.04 1.65
C ILE A 418 -10.25 29.20 0.54
N PRO A 419 -10.07 28.64 -0.67
CA PRO A 419 -10.98 28.89 -1.78
C PRO A 419 -12.38 28.37 -1.52
N LYS A 420 -13.39 29.23 -1.70
CA LYS A 420 -14.81 28.85 -1.60
C LYS A 420 -15.21 27.74 -2.57
N SER A 421 -14.47 27.56 -3.67
CA SER A 421 -14.69 26.44 -4.60
C SER A 421 -14.56 25.06 -3.94
N LEU A 422 -13.85 24.93 -2.81
CA LEU A 422 -13.72 23.68 -2.06
C LEU A 422 -15.04 23.21 -1.43
N GLU A 423 -16.04 24.08 -1.26
CA GLU A 423 -17.38 23.69 -0.77
C GLU A 423 -18.07 22.68 -1.72
N LYS A 424 -17.65 22.62 -3.00
CA LYS A 424 -18.15 21.68 -4.00
C LYS A 424 -17.73 20.23 -3.74
N LEU A 425 -16.71 19.99 -2.91
CA LEU A 425 -16.13 18.67 -2.67
C LEU A 425 -16.97 17.87 -1.67
N LEU A 426 -18.13 17.39 -2.11
CA LEU A 426 -19.12 16.73 -1.25
C LEU A 426 -18.64 15.40 -0.65
N ASN A 427 -17.62 14.76 -1.24
CA ASN A 427 -17.04 13.50 -0.76
C ASN A 427 -15.88 13.70 0.24
N LEU A 428 -15.46 14.95 0.49
CA LEU A 428 -14.29 15.25 1.31
C LEU A 428 -14.56 14.94 2.79
N LYS A 429 -13.90 13.91 3.31
CA LYS A 429 -14.04 13.43 4.70
C LYS A 429 -12.97 14.02 5.62
N VAL A 430 -11.77 14.17 5.09
CA VAL A 430 -10.62 14.72 5.82
C VAL A 430 -10.09 15.91 5.06
N PHE A 431 -10.05 17.05 5.74
CA PHE A 431 -9.45 18.27 5.26
C PHE A 431 -8.52 18.79 6.35
N ASN A 432 -7.27 19.10 6.01
CA ASN A 432 -6.32 19.68 6.96
C ASN A 432 -5.43 20.71 6.26
N VAL A 433 -5.49 21.95 6.74
CA VAL A 433 -4.68 23.10 6.30
C VAL A 433 -3.94 23.75 7.48
N SER A 434 -3.86 23.06 8.62
CA SER A 434 -3.23 23.56 9.83
C SER A 434 -1.76 23.92 9.61
N PHE A 435 -1.24 24.84 10.42
CA PHE A 435 0.16 25.30 10.38
C PHE A 435 0.56 25.81 9.00
N ASN A 436 -0.12 26.87 8.54
CA ASN A 436 0.16 27.62 7.33
C ASN A 436 0.07 29.13 7.63
N GLN A 437 0.05 29.98 6.60
CA GLN A 437 -0.09 31.44 6.67
C GLN A 437 -1.42 31.89 6.03
N LEU A 438 -2.47 31.05 6.14
CA LEU A 438 -3.78 31.33 5.53
C LEU A 438 -4.52 32.42 6.31
N GLN A 439 -5.35 33.18 5.59
CA GLN A 439 -6.09 34.32 6.11
C GLN A 439 -7.53 34.36 5.59
N GLY A 440 -8.37 35.18 6.23
CA GLY A 440 -9.74 35.43 5.82
C GLY A 440 -10.74 34.41 6.36
N GLU A 441 -11.97 34.47 5.85
CA GLU A 441 -13.08 33.66 6.35
C GLU A 441 -12.96 32.19 5.89
N ILE A 442 -13.10 31.26 6.82
CA ILE A 442 -13.21 29.83 6.52
C ILE A 442 -14.55 29.58 5.79
N PRO A 443 -14.56 28.94 4.61
CA PRO A 443 -15.79 28.56 3.93
C PRO A 443 -16.74 27.77 4.85
N ASN A 444 -18.05 27.99 4.73
CA ASN A 444 -19.05 27.40 5.62
C ASN A 444 -20.03 26.46 4.91
N GLY A 445 -19.93 26.33 3.58
CA GLY A 445 -20.73 25.41 2.79
C GLY A 445 -20.13 24.00 2.65
N GLY A 446 -20.97 23.06 2.17
CA GLY A 446 -20.54 21.70 1.87
C GLY A 446 -20.06 20.94 3.11
N GLN A 447 -18.91 20.28 3.01
CA GLN A 447 -18.33 19.48 4.10
C GLN A 447 -17.64 20.32 5.19
N PHE A 448 -17.48 21.65 4.99
CA PHE A 448 -16.79 22.48 5.98
C PHE A 448 -17.48 22.50 7.34
N ALA A 449 -18.81 22.41 7.39
CA ALA A 449 -19.54 22.31 8.67
C ALA A 449 -19.17 21.06 9.51
N ASN A 450 -18.53 20.05 8.91
CA ASN A 450 -18.20 18.79 9.56
C ASN A 450 -16.71 18.66 9.95
N PHE A 451 -15.84 19.58 9.52
CA PHE A 451 -14.41 19.50 9.83
C PHE A 451 -14.12 19.98 11.24
N SER A 452 -13.13 19.36 11.88
CA SER A 452 -12.78 19.73 13.25
C SER A 452 -11.91 20.99 13.27
N PRO A 453 -11.94 21.79 14.36
CA PRO A 453 -11.11 22.99 14.50
C PRO A 453 -9.61 22.75 14.29
N GLN A 454 -9.12 21.55 14.61
CA GLN A 454 -7.73 21.14 14.40
C GLN A 454 -7.30 21.22 12.93
N SER A 455 -8.23 21.09 11.99
CA SER A 455 -7.96 21.23 10.55
C SER A 455 -7.46 22.62 10.16
N PHE A 456 -7.69 23.66 10.98
CA PHE A 456 -7.39 25.05 10.68
C PHE A 456 -6.35 25.66 11.62
N MET A 457 -5.96 24.95 12.68
CA MET A 457 -5.07 25.42 13.74
C MET A 457 -3.75 25.98 13.18
N GLY A 458 -3.19 27.02 13.81
CA GLY A 458 -1.88 27.56 13.42
C GLY A 458 -1.91 28.43 12.17
N ASN A 459 -3.09 28.91 11.75
CA ASN A 459 -3.26 30.01 10.80
C ASN A 459 -3.86 31.20 11.55
N GLU A 460 -3.02 32.15 11.97
CA GLU A 460 -3.41 33.20 12.92
C GLU A 460 -4.44 34.19 12.37
N ALA A 461 -4.49 34.35 11.05
CA ALA A 461 -5.36 35.30 10.35
C ALA A 461 -6.65 34.66 9.79
N LEU A 462 -6.92 33.39 10.11
CA LEU A 462 -8.22 32.77 9.77
C LEU A 462 -9.29 33.20 10.75
N CYS A 463 -10.48 33.45 10.21
CA CYS A 463 -11.67 33.78 10.98
C CYS A 463 -12.87 32.96 10.49
N GLY A 464 -13.92 32.85 11.30
CA GLY A 464 -15.08 32.04 10.94
C GLY A 464 -16.07 31.85 12.08
N SER A 465 -16.95 30.86 11.94
CA SER A 465 -17.97 30.56 12.95
C SER A 465 -17.36 30.11 14.29
N ALA A 466 -18.04 30.37 15.40
CA ALA A 466 -17.62 29.95 16.74
C ALA A 466 -17.36 28.44 16.88
N GLN A 467 -18.00 27.61 16.05
CA GLN A 467 -17.80 26.16 16.02
C GLN A 467 -16.38 25.76 15.56
N MET A 468 -15.70 26.63 14.82
CA MET A 468 -14.35 26.42 14.29
C MET A 468 -13.23 26.82 15.25
N GLN A 469 -13.58 27.32 16.46
CA GLN A 469 -12.63 27.82 17.47
C GLN A 469 -11.58 28.82 16.94
N VAL A 470 -11.94 29.54 15.87
CA VAL A 470 -11.17 30.69 15.34
C VAL A 470 -11.86 31.99 15.74
N PRO A 471 -11.14 33.12 15.80
CA PRO A 471 -11.75 34.42 16.03
C PRO A 471 -12.88 34.69 15.02
N HIS A 472 -14.00 35.26 15.48
CA HIS A 472 -14.98 35.82 14.56
C HIS A 472 -14.34 36.95 13.76
N ALA A 473 -14.67 37.09 12.47
CA ALA A 473 -14.08 38.12 11.59
C ALA A 473 -14.21 39.53 12.21
N GLU A 474 -15.38 39.83 12.79
CA GLU A 474 -15.65 41.08 13.49
C GLU A 474 -14.77 41.26 14.73
N ASN A 475 -14.59 40.21 15.53
CA ASN A 475 -13.74 40.26 16.73
C ASN A 475 -12.25 40.38 16.39
N TRP A 476 -11.81 39.73 15.31
CA TRP A 476 -10.44 39.84 14.82
C TRP A 476 -10.13 41.27 14.36
N VAL A 477 -11.01 41.86 13.54
CA VAL A 477 -10.88 43.26 13.12
C VAL A 477 -10.95 44.21 14.32
N LYS A 478 -11.84 43.98 15.30
CA LYS A 478 -11.89 44.76 16.55
C LYS A 478 -10.58 44.70 17.35
N GLN A 479 -9.94 43.53 17.44
CA GLN A 479 -8.69 43.36 18.19
C GLN A 479 -7.46 43.91 17.46
N SER A 480 -7.47 43.92 16.13
CA SER A 480 -6.37 44.45 15.32
C SER A 480 -6.37 45.98 15.20
N LEU A 481 -7.46 46.66 15.56
CA LEU A 481 -7.54 48.13 15.47
C LEU A 481 -7.25 48.79 16.84
N PRO A 482 -6.53 49.93 16.87
CA PRO A 482 -5.87 50.60 15.75
C PRO A 482 -4.42 50.13 15.50
N ASP A 483 -3.84 49.37 16.43
CA ASP A 483 -2.40 49.18 16.52
C ASP A 483 -1.83 48.24 15.45
N ALA A 484 -2.67 47.39 14.85
CA ALA A 484 -2.31 46.37 13.87
C ALA A 484 -3.14 46.47 12.57
N VAL A 485 -3.52 47.68 12.16
CA VAL A 485 -4.26 47.94 10.90
C VAL A 485 -3.60 47.26 9.69
N THR A 486 -2.27 47.18 9.66
CA THR A 486 -1.50 46.54 8.59
C THR A 486 -1.73 45.01 8.48
N GLN A 487 -2.31 44.38 9.51
CA GLN A 487 -2.64 42.95 9.52
C GLN A 487 -4.03 42.67 8.95
N VAL A 488 -4.91 43.68 8.89
CA VAL A 488 -6.30 43.55 8.42
C VAL A 488 -6.59 44.36 7.15
N ALA A 489 -5.76 45.35 6.84
CA ALA A 489 -5.81 46.15 5.63
C ALA A 489 -4.89 45.60 4.53
N ASP A 490 -5.28 45.76 3.27
CA ASP A 490 -4.39 45.46 2.14
C ASP A 490 -3.12 46.31 2.20
N VAL A 491 -1.95 45.66 2.17
CA VAL A 491 -0.64 46.33 2.28
C VAL A 491 -0.43 47.37 1.18
N HIS A 492 -1.04 47.23 0.01
CA HIS A 492 -0.92 48.19 -1.08
C HIS A 492 -1.67 49.51 -0.83
N LEU A 493 -2.66 49.52 0.06
CA LEU A 493 -3.36 50.74 0.49
C LEU A 493 -2.52 51.59 1.46
N LEU A 494 -1.45 51.02 2.01
CA LEU A 494 -0.63 51.63 3.06
C LEU A 494 0.73 52.15 2.54
N ILE A 495 0.99 52.02 1.23
CA ILE A 495 2.24 52.43 0.58
C ILE A 495 2.23 53.95 0.30
N GLY A 496 3.17 54.68 0.89
CA GLY A 496 3.36 56.13 0.75
C GLY A 496 4.58 56.64 1.54
N ASN A 497 4.90 57.93 1.47
CA ASN A 497 5.84 58.58 2.40
C ASN A 497 5.29 58.53 3.85
N GLU A 498 6.13 58.68 4.86
CA GLU A 498 5.76 58.46 6.29
C GLU A 498 4.46 59.18 6.70
N GLU A 499 4.30 60.46 6.36
CA GLU A 499 3.08 61.22 6.67
C GLU A 499 1.82 60.67 5.98
N ARG A 500 1.93 60.24 4.72
CA ARG A 500 0.79 59.69 3.96
C ARG A 500 0.46 58.27 4.40
N SER A 501 1.45 57.50 4.84
CA SER A 501 1.24 56.17 5.41
C SER A 501 0.44 56.26 6.71
N GLU A 502 0.74 57.23 7.57
CA GLU A 502 0.02 57.42 8.83
C GLU A 502 -1.41 57.93 8.62
N ALA A 503 -1.59 58.92 7.72
CA ALA A 503 -2.93 59.37 7.33
C ALA A 503 -3.78 58.25 6.70
N ASN A 504 -3.17 57.39 5.87
CA ASN A 504 -3.85 56.23 5.29
C ASN A 504 -4.25 55.22 6.38
N LYS A 505 -3.39 54.95 7.37
CA LYS A 505 -3.75 54.08 8.51
C LYS A 505 -4.91 54.65 9.30
N GLU A 506 -4.94 55.95 9.59
CA GLU A 506 -6.05 56.59 10.31
C GLU A 506 -7.37 56.52 9.51
N CYS A 507 -7.30 56.79 8.20
CA CYS A 507 -8.43 56.68 7.29
C CYS A 507 -9.00 55.25 7.26
N ILE A 508 -8.13 54.26 7.03
CA ILE A 508 -8.50 52.84 6.97
C ILE A 508 -9.04 52.36 8.32
N THR A 509 -8.43 52.79 9.44
CA THR A 509 -8.94 52.52 10.80
C THR A 509 -10.36 53.03 10.98
N SER A 510 -10.62 54.25 10.51
CA SER A 510 -11.95 54.88 10.61
C SER A 510 -12.99 54.13 9.77
N ILE A 511 -12.59 53.68 8.57
CA ILE A 511 -13.44 52.87 7.69
C ILE A 511 -13.76 51.52 8.33
N PHE A 512 -12.76 50.83 8.90
CA PHE A 512 -13.03 49.55 9.57
C PHE A 512 -13.88 49.70 10.83
N LYS A 513 -13.66 50.75 11.64
CA LYS A 513 -14.53 51.06 12.79
C LYS A 513 -15.98 51.26 12.35
N LEU A 514 -16.20 52.03 11.28
CA LEU A 514 -17.53 52.24 10.73
C LEU A 514 -18.14 50.95 10.17
N ALA A 515 -17.32 50.11 9.51
CA ALA A 515 -17.75 48.81 9.00
C ALA A 515 -18.19 47.87 10.13
N LEU A 516 -17.47 47.85 11.25
CA LEU A 516 -17.82 47.09 12.46
C LEU A 516 -19.17 47.55 13.05
N GLU A 517 -19.41 48.86 13.10
CA GLU A 517 -20.70 49.42 13.53
C GLU A 517 -21.85 49.07 12.56
N CYS A 518 -21.56 49.00 11.25
CA CYS A 518 -22.54 48.58 10.25
C CYS A 518 -22.87 47.10 10.31
N SER A 519 -21.93 46.27 10.76
CA SER A 519 -22.04 44.81 10.79
C SER A 519 -22.57 44.23 12.10
N ALA A 520 -23.00 45.07 13.05
CA ALA A 520 -23.51 44.61 14.35
C ALA A 520 -24.62 43.55 14.19
N ASP A 521 -24.60 42.52 15.04
CA ASP A 521 -25.55 41.40 14.96
C ASP A 521 -27.01 41.86 15.12
N SER A 522 -27.24 42.84 15.99
CA SER A 522 -28.56 43.41 16.28
C SER A 522 -28.91 44.54 15.29
N PRO A 523 -30.07 44.49 14.60
CA PRO A 523 -30.53 45.57 13.71
C PRO A 523 -30.61 46.94 14.41
N GLU A 524 -30.89 46.96 15.71
CA GLU A 524 -31.00 48.18 16.51
C GLU A 524 -29.63 48.80 16.85
N GLU A 525 -28.56 48.00 16.82
CA GLU A 525 -27.18 48.44 17.09
C GLU A 525 -26.45 48.87 15.81
N ARG A 526 -27.00 48.56 14.63
CA ARG A 526 -26.42 48.97 13.35
C ARG A 526 -26.58 50.46 13.13
N VAL A 527 -25.49 51.13 12.78
CA VAL A 527 -25.51 52.55 12.43
C VAL A 527 -26.37 52.80 11.19
N GLY A 528 -27.19 53.86 11.23
CA GLY A 528 -28.08 54.21 10.13
C GLY A 528 -27.33 54.75 8.91
N MET A 529 -27.83 54.47 7.70
CA MET A 529 -27.16 54.84 6.43
C MET A 529 -26.85 56.35 6.29
N LYS A 530 -27.63 57.22 6.94
CA LYS A 530 -27.37 58.67 6.96
C LYS A 530 -26.11 59.01 7.77
N ASP A 531 -25.90 58.33 8.89
CA ASP A 531 -24.76 58.52 9.77
C ASP A 531 -23.50 57.87 9.19
N VAL A 532 -23.65 56.73 8.50
CA VAL A 532 -22.59 56.12 7.67
C VAL A 532 -22.06 57.12 6.64
N LEU A 533 -22.96 57.78 5.90
CA LEU A 533 -22.58 58.75 4.88
C LEU A 533 -21.89 59.99 5.49
N ALA A 534 -22.28 60.39 6.70
CA ALA A 534 -21.66 61.50 7.42
C ALA A 534 -20.25 61.13 7.91
N ASN A 535 -20.06 59.91 8.42
CA ASN A 535 -18.77 59.40 8.89
C ASN A 535 -17.78 59.19 7.73
N LEU A 536 -18.20 58.60 6.61
CA LEU A 536 -17.35 58.45 5.42
C LEU A 536 -16.87 59.80 4.85
N LYS A 537 -17.69 60.85 4.92
CA LYS A 537 -17.30 62.20 4.49
C LYS A 537 -16.28 62.88 5.40
N ARG A 538 -16.13 62.42 6.64
CA ARG A 538 -15.11 62.91 7.60
C ARG A 538 -13.79 62.13 7.50
N SER A 539 -13.81 60.95 6.88
CA SER A 539 -12.63 60.09 6.68
C SER A 539 -11.89 60.33 5.36
N ASN A 540 -12.42 61.18 4.48
CA ASN A 540 -11.74 61.81 3.33
C ASN A 540 -11.21 63.18 3.73
#